data_AF-A0A6C0KHS3-F1
#
_entry.id   AF-A0A6C0KHS3-F1
#
_cell.length_a   1.000
_cell.length_b   1.000
_cell.length_c   1.000
_cell.angle_alpha   90.00
_cell.angle_beta   90.00
_cell.angle_gamma   90.00
#
_symmetry.space_group_name_H-M   'P 1'
#
loop_
_entity.id
_entity.type
_entity.pdbx_description
1 polymer ?
#
loop_
_entity_poly.entity_id
_entity_poly.type
_entity_poly.pdbx_seq_one_letter_code
_entity_poly.pdbx_strand_id
1 'polypeptide(L)'
;MSMVSKSFFYNSVQVNKMRPLYNPVFSSQAIAAGSEGSGDLSFITADDLVSFKEIEQKYGYRIEHKLYEQIPNDYDKYIKLYVMVNKVKAKIKNDKLLTLVQIAQEALVGAINSYALYGSNVSLTLDKVGLNKTINDILTGKNEKFIEMAQASGQLTITKSFKLAPVFNYYIIIYGMPAFGVGFDPVKINFLVDVLKSKGINPYK
;
A
#
# COMPACT_ATOMS: atom_id res chain seq x y z
N MET A 1 -31.68 -77.44 2.39
CA MET A 1 -31.79 -76.20 1.60
C MET A 1 -33.21 -75.69 1.70
N SER A 2 -33.45 -74.57 2.37
CA SER A 2 -34.76 -73.92 2.43
C SER A 2 -34.61 -72.48 1.93
N MET A 3 -35.29 -72.15 0.84
CA MET A 3 -35.31 -70.82 0.24
C MET A 3 -36.24 -69.93 1.05
N VAL A 4 -35.69 -68.90 1.70
CA VAL A 4 -36.49 -67.84 2.30
C VAL A 4 -36.60 -66.70 1.30
N SER A 5 -37.78 -66.58 0.69
CA SER A 5 -38.18 -65.44 -0.13
C SER A 5 -38.22 -64.18 0.74
N LYS A 6 -37.48 -63.13 0.36
CA LYS A 6 -37.47 -61.84 1.07
C LYS A 6 -38.38 -60.86 0.32
N SER A 7 -39.64 -60.78 0.73
CA SER A 7 -40.56 -59.72 0.31
C SER A 7 -40.25 -58.41 1.03
N PHE A 8 -40.25 -57.30 0.28
CA PHE A 8 -39.91 -55.94 0.73
C PHE A 8 -40.90 -55.28 1.72
N PHE A 9 -41.99 -55.95 2.09
CA PHE A 9 -43.10 -55.34 2.84
C PHE A 9 -43.27 -55.82 4.29
N TYR A 10 -42.41 -56.71 4.78
CA TYR A 10 -42.44 -57.12 6.20
C TYR A 10 -41.22 -56.58 6.93
N ASN A 11 -41.33 -55.35 7.45
CA ASN A 11 -40.37 -54.80 8.39
C ASN A 11 -40.81 -55.16 9.81
N SER A 12 -40.12 -56.09 10.47
CA SER A 12 -40.32 -56.34 11.89
C SER A 12 -39.86 -55.12 12.68
N VAL A 13 -40.80 -54.32 13.19
CA VAL A 13 -40.48 -53.16 14.03
C VAL A 13 -39.99 -53.66 15.37
N GLN A 14 -38.67 -53.65 15.57
CA GLN A 14 -38.07 -53.91 16.88
C GLN A 14 -38.22 -52.66 17.75
N VAL A 15 -39.08 -52.76 18.76
CA VAL A 15 -39.26 -51.74 19.79
C VAL A 15 -37.97 -51.65 20.61
N ASN A 16 -37.47 -50.43 20.86
CA ASN A 16 -36.19 -50.09 21.53
C ASN A 16 -34.89 -50.15 20.71
N LYS A 17 -34.93 -50.19 19.37
CA LYS A 17 -33.76 -49.79 18.57
C LYS A 17 -33.96 -48.39 17.99
N MET A 18 -33.17 -47.42 18.46
CA MET A 18 -33.05 -46.11 17.82
C MET A 18 -32.64 -46.30 16.36
N ARG A 19 -33.55 -45.98 15.44
CA ARG A 19 -33.18 -45.81 14.03
C ARG A 19 -32.43 -44.49 13.92
N PRO A 20 -31.21 -44.44 13.36
CA PRO A 20 -30.56 -43.17 13.10
C PRO A 20 -31.45 -42.39 12.13
N LEU A 21 -31.94 -41.23 12.58
CA LEU A 21 -32.58 -40.23 11.72
C LEU A 21 -31.50 -39.75 10.75
N TYR A 22 -31.62 -40.13 9.48
CA TYR A 22 -30.76 -39.54 8.47
C TYR A 22 -31.30 -38.14 8.12
N ASN A 23 -30.67 -37.12 8.70
CA ASN A 23 -30.86 -35.73 8.27
C ASN A 23 -30.31 -35.58 6.83
N PRO A 24 -31.07 -35.12 5.83
CA PRO A 24 -30.55 -34.95 4.47
C PRO A 24 -29.43 -33.90 4.36
N VAL A 25 -29.17 -33.14 5.43
CA VAL A 25 -27.96 -32.32 5.58
C VAL A 25 -26.95 -33.07 6.44
N PHE A 26 -26.36 -34.14 5.89
CA PHE A 26 -25.07 -34.62 6.40
C PHE A 26 -23.96 -33.82 5.75
N SER A 27 -23.31 -32.98 6.56
CA SER A 27 -21.90 -32.67 6.44
C SER A 27 -21.12 -33.99 6.53
N SER A 28 -20.84 -34.62 5.39
CA SER A 28 -19.88 -35.73 5.30
C SER A 28 -18.44 -35.20 5.38
N GLN A 29 -18.11 -34.50 6.47
CA GLN A 29 -16.75 -34.54 6.99
C GLN A 29 -16.70 -35.73 7.94
N ALA A 30 -16.55 -36.91 7.34
CA ALA A 30 -15.90 -37.99 8.05
C ALA A 30 -14.53 -37.45 8.47
N ILE A 31 -14.32 -37.30 9.78
CA ILE A 31 -12.98 -37.16 10.35
C ILE A 31 -12.32 -38.51 10.12
N ALA A 32 -11.85 -38.73 8.89
CA ALA A 32 -10.72 -39.58 8.67
C ALA A 32 -9.60 -38.94 9.50
N ALA A 33 -9.05 -39.68 10.45
CA ALA A 33 -7.70 -39.46 10.91
C ALA A 33 -6.73 -39.77 9.74
N GLY A 34 -6.85 -38.97 8.69
CA GLY A 34 -5.85 -38.80 7.67
C GLY A 34 -4.85 -37.82 8.22
N SER A 35 -3.78 -38.34 8.80
CA SER A 35 -2.50 -37.67 8.68
C SER A 35 -2.26 -37.45 7.19
N GLU A 36 -2.56 -36.24 6.70
CA GLU A 36 -2.04 -35.58 5.48
C GLU A 36 -3.02 -34.52 4.95
N GLY A 37 -3.21 -33.46 5.73
CA GLY A 37 -3.81 -32.19 5.30
C GLY A 37 -2.85 -31.00 5.41
N SER A 38 -1.54 -31.27 5.49
CA SER A 38 -0.50 -30.30 5.85
C SER A 38 0.67 -30.26 4.86
N GLY A 39 0.73 -31.17 3.87
CA GLY A 39 1.94 -31.39 3.07
C GLY A 39 2.41 -30.19 2.24
N ASP A 40 1.51 -29.46 1.59
CA ASP A 40 1.88 -28.45 0.57
C ASP A 40 2.04 -27.02 1.12
N LEU A 41 1.79 -26.78 2.41
CA LEU A 41 1.97 -25.46 3.05
C LEU A 41 2.72 -25.52 4.39
N SER A 42 3.01 -26.72 4.91
CA SER A 42 3.75 -26.90 6.17
C SER A 42 5.14 -26.29 6.20
N PHE A 43 5.74 -26.03 5.04
CA PHE A 43 7.04 -25.37 4.97
C PHE A 43 6.97 -23.85 5.17
N ILE A 44 5.77 -23.25 5.13
CA ILE A 44 5.54 -21.84 5.45
C ILE A 44 5.42 -21.73 6.97
N THR A 45 6.38 -21.07 7.58
CA THR A 45 6.39 -20.84 9.02
C THR A 45 5.45 -19.70 9.40
N ALA A 46 5.12 -19.58 10.70
CA ALA A 46 4.34 -18.45 11.19
C ALA A 46 5.02 -17.10 10.90
N ASP A 47 6.36 -17.05 10.93
CA ASP A 47 7.15 -15.86 10.62
C ASP A 47 7.09 -15.48 9.13
N ASP A 48 7.07 -16.48 8.24
CA ASP A 48 6.89 -16.25 6.81
C ASP A 48 5.49 -15.64 6.53
N LEU A 49 4.44 -16.14 7.21
CA LEU A 49 3.08 -15.57 7.10
C LEU A 49 2.99 -14.13 7.60
N VAL A 50 3.68 -13.79 8.70
CA VAL A 50 3.76 -12.41 9.18
C VAL A 50 4.43 -11.52 8.13
N SER A 51 5.49 -12.02 7.51
CA SER A 51 6.21 -11.29 6.46
C SER A 51 5.36 -11.11 5.20
N PHE A 52 4.56 -12.11 4.80
CA PHE A 52 3.60 -11.96 3.70
C PHE A 52 2.48 -10.96 4.02
N LYS A 53 1.95 -10.95 5.25
CA LYS A 53 1.00 -9.93 5.70
C LYS A 53 1.63 -8.53 5.69
N GLU A 54 2.91 -8.43 6.03
CA GLU A 54 3.62 -7.16 5.93
C GLU A 54 3.73 -6.68 4.48
N ILE A 55 4.06 -7.57 3.54
CA ILE A 55 4.05 -7.27 2.10
C ILE A 55 2.67 -6.79 1.64
N GLU A 56 1.62 -7.53 2.02
CA GLU A 56 0.24 -7.17 1.68
C GLU A 56 -0.14 -5.79 2.21
N GLN A 57 0.03 -5.52 3.51
CA GLN A 57 -0.49 -4.32 4.16
C GLN A 57 0.37 -3.07 3.97
N LYS A 58 1.70 -3.22 3.92
CA LYS A 58 2.62 -2.08 3.85
C LYS A 58 3.07 -1.77 2.43
N TYR A 59 2.98 -2.71 1.51
CA TYR A 59 3.41 -2.52 0.12
C TYR A 59 2.20 -2.62 -0.82
N GLY A 60 1.57 -3.79 -0.93
CA GLY A 60 0.45 -4.03 -1.86
C GLY A 60 -0.73 -3.06 -1.69
N TYR A 61 -1.26 -2.99 -0.47
CA TYR A 61 -2.37 -2.09 -0.11
C TYR A 61 -2.06 -0.62 -0.40
N ARG A 62 -0.80 -0.19 -0.18
CA ARG A 62 -0.39 1.20 -0.38
C ARG A 62 -0.31 1.56 -1.87
N ILE A 63 0.10 0.64 -2.74
CA ILE A 63 0.02 0.83 -4.19
C ILE A 63 -1.44 0.98 -4.61
N GLU A 64 -2.30 0.06 -4.20
CA GLU A 64 -3.71 0.03 -4.60
C GLU A 64 -4.42 1.36 -4.26
N HIS A 65 -4.16 1.87 -3.07
CA HIS A 65 -4.78 3.11 -2.57
C HIS A 65 -4.02 4.37 -2.97
N LYS A 66 -2.98 4.26 -3.81
CA LYS A 66 -2.12 5.39 -4.25
C LYS A 66 -1.46 6.14 -3.09
N LEU A 67 -1.24 5.46 -1.96
CA LEU A 67 -0.60 5.99 -0.76
C LEU A 67 0.91 5.79 -0.85
N TYR A 68 1.52 6.29 -1.93
CA TYR A 68 2.91 6.02 -2.25
C TYR A 68 3.85 6.58 -1.19
N GLU A 69 3.54 7.71 -0.57
CA GLU A 69 4.37 8.33 0.48
C GLU A 69 4.47 7.48 1.76
N GLN A 70 3.56 6.53 1.93
CA GLN A 70 3.49 5.65 3.10
C GLN A 70 4.19 4.31 2.89
N ILE A 71 4.73 4.05 1.69
CA ILE A 71 5.47 2.84 1.40
C ILE A 71 6.79 2.89 2.19
N PRO A 72 7.11 1.86 2.99
CA PRO A 72 8.36 1.83 3.74
C PRO A 72 9.58 1.84 2.79
N ASN A 73 10.48 2.80 3.00
CA ASN A 73 11.73 2.96 2.24
C ASN A 73 12.97 2.41 3.00
N ASP A 74 12.77 1.40 3.84
CA ASP A 74 13.86 0.76 4.59
C ASP A 74 14.44 -0.37 3.75
N TYR A 75 15.64 -0.14 3.20
CA TYR A 75 16.30 -1.06 2.27
C TYR A 75 16.62 -2.42 2.91
N ASP A 76 17.02 -2.43 4.19
CA ASP A 76 17.34 -3.67 4.90
C ASP A 76 16.09 -4.52 5.13
N LYS A 77 14.96 -3.88 5.45
CA LYS A 77 13.67 -4.59 5.56
C LYS A 77 13.21 -5.12 4.21
N TYR A 78 13.35 -4.34 3.15
CA TYR A 78 13.03 -4.78 1.80
C TYR A 78 13.83 -6.04 1.40
N ILE A 79 15.14 -6.06 1.61
CA ILE A 79 15.98 -7.22 1.30
C ILE A 79 15.53 -8.45 2.10
N LYS A 80 15.27 -8.29 3.40
CA LYS A 80 14.81 -9.40 4.27
C LYS A 80 13.52 -10.01 3.74
N LEU A 81 12.53 -9.17 3.41
CA LEU A 81 11.26 -9.62 2.84
C LEU A 81 11.46 -10.31 1.49
N TYR A 82 12.28 -9.73 0.61
CA TYR A 82 12.57 -10.30 -0.71
C TYR A 82 13.26 -11.68 -0.63
N VAL A 83 14.25 -11.83 0.25
CA VAL A 83 14.94 -13.10 0.49
C VAL A 83 14.00 -14.13 1.10
N MET A 84 13.14 -13.73 2.04
CA MET A 84 12.12 -14.60 2.63
C MET A 84 11.17 -15.14 1.54
N VAL A 85 10.64 -14.27 0.67
CA VAL A 85 9.76 -14.69 -0.43
C VAL A 85 10.48 -15.70 -1.34
N ASN A 86 11.72 -15.45 -1.74
CA ASN A 86 12.48 -16.39 -2.57
C ASN A 86 12.76 -17.73 -1.88
N LYS A 87 13.01 -17.72 -0.57
CA LYS A 87 13.19 -18.95 0.23
C LYS A 87 11.91 -19.78 0.27
N VAL A 88 10.75 -19.14 0.36
CA VAL A 88 9.43 -19.80 0.31
C VAL A 88 9.18 -20.35 -1.10
N LYS A 89 9.43 -19.56 -2.15
CA LYS A 89 9.32 -19.98 -3.56
C LYS A 89 10.12 -21.23 -3.88
N ALA A 90 11.37 -21.31 -3.39
CA ALA A 90 12.26 -22.44 -3.65
C ALA A 90 11.73 -23.78 -3.09
N LYS A 91 10.78 -23.75 -2.14
CA LYS A 91 10.20 -24.95 -1.52
C LYS A 91 8.84 -25.33 -2.11
N ILE A 92 8.22 -24.46 -2.90
CA ILE A 92 6.92 -24.71 -3.52
C ILE A 92 7.10 -25.61 -4.73
N LYS A 93 6.37 -26.72 -4.77
CA LYS A 93 6.29 -27.61 -5.94
C LYS A 93 5.02 -27.39 -6.77
N ASN A 94 4.02 -26.75 -6.19
CA ASN A 94 2.71 -26.50 -6.81
C ASN A 94 2.73 -25.19 -7.62
N ASP A 95 2.54 -25.27 -8.93
CA ASP A 95 2.59 -24.11 -9.84
C ASP A 95 1.57 -23.01 -9.49
N LYS A 96 0.38 -23.39 -8.98
CA LYS A 96 -0.65 -22.41 -8.58
C LYS A 96 -0.20 -21.59 -7.37
N LEU A 97 0.38 -22.27 -6.38
CA LEU A 97 0.91 -21.62 -5.18
C LEU A 97 2.15 -20.78 -5.52
N LEU A 98 2.99 -21.27 -6.43
CA LEU A 98 4.16 -20.53 -6.91
C LEU A 98 3.73 -19.20 -7.54
N THR A 99 2.67 -19.23 -8.36
CA THR A 99 2.10 -18.04 -9.00
C THR A 99 1.59 -17.04 -7.96
N LEU A 100 0.91 -17.48 -6.90
CA LEU A 100 0.44 -16.57 -5.84
C LEU A 100 1.59 -15.90 -5.09
N VAL A 101 2.64 -16.65 -4.77
CA VAL A 101 3.84 -16.10 -4.10
C VAL A 101 4.63 -15.19 -5.04
N GLN A 102 4.64 -15.50 -6.34
CA GLN A 102 5.21 -14.64 -7.38
C GLN A 102 4.49 -13.29 -7.44
N ILE A 103 3.15 -13.27 -7.41
CA ILE A 103 2.36 -12.04 -7.36
C ILE A 103 2.71 -11.21 -6.11
N ALA A 104 2.88 -11.85 -4.95
CA ALA A 104 3.30 -11.16 -3.73
C ALA A 104 4.71 -10.54 -3.87
N GLN A 105 5.65 -11.24 -4.52
CA GLN A 105 6.98 -10.70 -4.82
C GLN A 105 6.90 -9.50 -5.78
N GLU A 106 6.10 -9.61 -6.83
CA GLU A 106 5.90 -8.56 -7.82
C GLU A 106 5.21 -7.35 -7.20
N ALA A 107 4.28 -7.54 -6.27
CA ALA A 107 3.68 -6.46 -5.50
C ALA A 107 4.72 -5.75 -4.62
N LEU A 108 5.63 -6.48 -3.96
CA LEU A 108 6.72 -5.90 -3.18
C LEU A 108 7.67 -5.07 -4.05
N VAL A 109 8.12 -5.62 -5.17
CA VAL A 109 9.01 -4.92 -6.12
C VAL A 109 8.29 -3.74 -6.76
N GLY A 110 7.04 -3.93 -7.16
CA GLY A 110 6.16 -2.91 -7.71
C GLY A 110 5.99 -1.74 -6.76
N ALA A 111 5.81 -1.98 -5.47
CA ALA A 111 5.65 -0.92 -4.47
C ALA A 111 6.89 0.00 -4.41
N ILE A 112 8.08 -0.59 -4.36
CA ILE A 112 9.33 0.18 -4.33
C ILE A 112 9.51 0.98 -5.62
N ASN A 113 9.22 0.38 -6.77
CA ASN A 113 9.27 1.08 -8.05
C ASN A 113 8.26 2.22 -8.12
N SER A 114 7.03 2.00 -7.66
CA SER A 114 5.98 3.03 -7.60
C SER A 114 6.38 4.17 -6.65
N TYR A 115 6.97 3.87 -5.50
CA TYR A 115 7.52 4.88 -4.58
C TYR A 115 8.57 5.75 -5.28
N ALA A 116 9.55 5.13 -5.96
CA ALA A 116 10.62 5.84 -6.66
C ALA A 116 10.09 6.69 -7.83
N LEU A 117 9.15 6.15 -8.61
CA LEU A 117 8.50 6.88 -9.71
C LEU A 117 7.68 8.06 -9.19
N TYR A 118 6.94 7.87 -8.10
CA TYR A 118 6.16 8.93 -7.48
C TYR A 118 7.08 10.06 -6.96
N GLY A 119 8.16 9.73 -6.26
CA GLY A 119 9.17 10.71 -5.83
C GLY A 119 9.82 11.46 -6.99
N SER A 120 10.12 10.77 -8.09
CA SER A 120 10.63 11.40 -9.31
C SER A 120 9.62 12.37 -9.93
N ASN A 121 8.34 12.01 -9.96
CA ASN A 121 7.27 12.87 -10.47
C ASN A 121 7.10 14.13 -9.61
N VAL A 122 7.08 13.96 -8.28
CA VAL A 122 7.06 15.07 -7.34
C VAL A 122 8.25 15.99 -7.59
N SER A 123 9.46 15.45 -7.70
CA SER A 123 10.65 16.22 -8.04
C SER A 123 10.50 16.99 -9.35
N LEU A 124 10.00 16.37 -10.42
CA LEU A 124 9.81 17.04 -11.71
C LEU A 124 8.80 18.17 -11.61
N THR A 125 7.77 18.00 -10.78
CA THR A 125 6.78 19.04 -10.50
C THR A 125 7.42 20.23 -9.79
N LEU A 126 8.33 19.98 -8.84
CA LEU A 126 9.13 21.02 -8.17
C LEU A 126 10.00 21.81 -9.18
N ASP A 127 10.70 21.10 -10.04
CA ASP A 127 11.57 21.70 -11.07
C ASP A 127 10.74 22.57 -12.04
N LYS A 128 9.57 22.08 -12.47
CA LYS A 128 8.62 22.84 -13.31
C LYS A 128 8.15 24.13 -12.63
N VAL A 129 7.82 24.07 -11.34
CA VAL A 129 7.40 25.24 -10.57
C VAL A 129 8.54 26.25 -10.44
N GLY A 130 9.76 25.78 -10.20
CA GLY A 130 10.96 26.61 -10.20
C GLY A 130 11.17 27.34 -11.53
N LEU A 131 11.09 26.61 -12.65
CA LEU A 131 11.22 27.17 -13.99
C LEU A 131 10.12 28.20 -14.30
N ASN A 132 8.86 27.89 -14.00
CA ASN A 132 7.75 28.82 -14.18
C ASN A 132 7.94 30.11 -13.38
N LYS A 133 8.50 30.01 -12.17
CA LYS A 133 8.85 31.19 -11.38
C LYS A 133 9.93 32.01 -12.06
N THR A 134 11.00 31.39 -12.56
CA THR A 134 12.05 32.09 -13.30
C THR A 134 11.50 32.77 -14.56
N ILE A 135 10.64 32.08 -15.32
CA ILE A 135 9.96 32.65 -16.49
C ILE A 135 9.12 33.87 -16.09
N ASN A 136 8.32 33.76 -15.04
CA ASN A 136 7.51 34.88 -14.56
C ASN A 136 8.39 36.04 -14.06
N ASP A 137 9.50 35.77 -13.38
CA ASP A 137 10.44 36.80 -12.92
C ASP A 137 11.09 37.54 -14.11
N ILE A 138 11.35 36.84 -15.22
CA ILE A 138 11.83 37.44 -16.49
C ILE A 138 10.72 38.28 -17.14
N LEU A 139 9.51 37.72 -17.31
CA LEU A 139 8.40 38.38 -17.99
C LEU A 139 7.86 39.59 -17.24
N THR A 140 7.89 39.56 -15.91
CA THR A 140 7.46 40.70 -15.07
C THR A 140 8.51 41.80 -14.99
N GLY A 141 9.64 41.65 -15.71
CA GLY A 141 10.65 42.69 -15.78
C GLY A 141 11.16 43.08 -14.39
N LYS A 142 11.33 42.14 -13.46
CA LYS A 142 11.85 42.46 -12.10
C LYS A 142 13.20 43.19 -12.12
N ASN A 143 13.92 43.11 -13.24
CA ASN A 143 15.18 43.83 -13.47
C ASN A 143 15.00 45.15 -14.24
N GLU A 144 13.78 45.51 -14.63
CA GLU A 144 13.45 46.79 -15.24
C GLU A 144 13.08 47.78 -14.14
N LYS A 145 13.83 48.88 -14.02
CA LYS A 145 13.48 49.97 -13.11
C LYS A 145 12.25 50.70 -13.66
N PHE A 146 11.11 50.50 -13.03
CA PHE A 146 9.98 51.40 -13.17
C PHE A 146 10.36 52.78 -12.60
N ILE A 147 10.36 53.81 -13.46
CA ILE A 147 10.43 55.21 -13.03
C ILE A 147 8.98 55.63 -12.74
N GLU A 148 8.55 55.54 -11.49
CA GLU A 148 7.23 56.04 -11.08
C GLU A 148 7.23 57.58 -11.08
N MET A 149 6.36 58.16 -11.92
CA MET A 149 5.97 59.56 -11.81
C MET A 149 5.00 59.69 -10.63
N ALA A 150 5.48 60.25 -9.52
CA ALA A 150 4.73 60.39 -8.29
C ALA A 150 3.50 61.30 -8.47
N GLN A 151 2.29 60.74 -8.40
CA GLN A 151 1.09 61.46 -7.99
C GLN A 151 0.60 60.86 -6.68
N ALA A 152 0.63 61.66 -5.62
CA ALA A 152 0.26 61.26 -4.27
C ALA A 152 -1.27 61.32 -4.08
N SER A 153 -1.88 60.17 -3.84
CA SER A 153 -3.17 60.08 -3.13
C SER A 153 -3.06 58.97 -2.08
N GLY A 154 -3.45 59.29 -0.85
CA GLY A 154 -3.17 58.46 0.32
C GLY A 154 -4.19 57.34 0.52
N GLN A 155 -3.77 56.09 0.35
CA GLN A 155 -4.45 54.92 0.88
C GLN A 155 -3.46 54.11 1.72
N LEU A 156 -3.77 53.94 3.01
CA LEU A 156 -2.94 53.16 3.94
C LEU A 156 -3.44 51.71 3.96
N THR A 157 -2.74 50.81 3.28
CA THR A 157 -2.99 49.36 3.34
C THR A 157 -1.85 48.70 4.10
N ILE A 158 -2.14 48.09 5.25
CA ILE A 158 -1.17 47.32 6.03
C ILE A 158 -1.24 45.87 5.55
N THR A 159 -0.29 45.48 4.70
CA THR A 159 -0.14 44.10 4.23
C THR A 159 0.92 43.40 5.06
N LYS A 160 0.56 42.31 5.75
CA LYS A 160 1.52 41.43 6.44
C LYS A 160 1.82 40.21 5.58
N SER A 161 2.97 40.23 4.90
CA SER A 161 3.44 39.09 4.12
C SER A 161 4.24 38.13 5.00
N PHE A 162 3.86 36.85 5.00
CA PHE A 162 4.64 35.79 5.65
C PHE A 162 5.40 35.01 4.60
N LYS A 163 6.71 34.83 4.81
CA LYS A 163 7.51 33.92 3.99
C LYS A 163 7.51 32.55 4.65
N LEU A 164 6.81 31.59 4.03
CA LEU A 164 6.82 30.19 4.46
C LEU A 164 8.15 29.53 4.11
N ALA A 165 8.56 28.55 4.93
CA ALA A 165 9.72 27.72 4.61
C ALA A 165 9.45 26.88 3.34
N PRO A 166 10.50 26.52 2.58
CA PRO A 166 10.36 25.81 1.31
C PRO A 166 9.47 24.57 1.39
N VAL A 167 9.62 23.74 2.43
CA VAL A 167 8.82 22.50 2.59
C VAL A 167 7.31 22.76 2.62
N PHE A 168 6.85 23.80 3.32
CA PHE A 168 5.43 24.12 3.42
C PHE A 168 4.90 24.73 2.13
N ASN A 169 5.72 25.55 1.46
CA ASN A 169 5.35 26.12 0.17
C ASN A 169 5.14 25.01 -0.87
N TYR A 170 6.10 24.08 -0.96
CA TYR A 170 6.01 22.95 -1.89
C TYR A 170 4.91 21.96 -1.53
N TYR A 171 4.64 21.74 -0.23
CA TYR A 171 3.46 21.00 0.20
C TYR A 171 2.18 21.60 -0.37
N ILE A 172 1.98 22.92 -0.24
CA ILE A 172 0.76 23.58 -0.72
C ILE A 172 0.63 23.44 -2.24
N ILE A 173 1.75 23.53 -2.96
CA ILE A 173 1.76 23.39 -4.42
C ILE A 173 1.35 21.97 -4.86
N ILE A 174 1.82 20.95 -4.15
CA ILE A 174 1.63 19.55 -4.55
C ILE A 174 0.30 18.98 -4.03
N TYR A 175 -0.03 19.28 -2.77
CA TYR A 175 -1.15 18.67 -2.05
C TYR A 175 -2.30 19.64 -1.76
N GLY A 176 -2.12 20.93 -2.06
CA GLY A 176 -3.08 21.97 -1.69
C GLY A 176 -2.89 22.47 -0.26
N MET A 177 -3.64 23.52 0.07
CA MET A 177 -3.67 24.05 1.43
C MET A 177 -4.38 23.07 2.37
N PRO A 178 -3.82 22.76 3.55
CA PRO A 178 -4.51 21.90 4.51
C PRO A 178 -5.81 22.55 4.99
N ALA A 179 -6.79 21.70 5.33
CA ALA A 179 -8.05 22.17 5.90
C ALA A 179 -7.80 22.92 7.20
N PHE A 180 -8.62 23.94 7.46
CA PHE A 180 -8.53 24.75 8.65
C PHE A 180 -8.61 23.88 9.92
N GLY A 181 -7.65 24.03 10.82
CA GLY A 181 -7.57 23.28 12.08
C GLY A 181 -6.92 21.89 12.01
N VAL A 182 -6.63 21.34 10.81
CA VAL A 182 -5.99 20.01 10.66
C VAL A 182 -4.46 20.11 10.60
N GLY A 183 -3.93 21.20 10.03
CA GLY A 183 -2.49 21.38 9.83
C GLY A 183 -1.91 20.51 8.71
N PHE A 184 -0.58 20.53 8.58
CA PHE A 184 0.14 19.79 7.54
C PHE A 184 0.28 18.32 7.91
N ASP A 185 0.04 17.41 6.95
CA ASP A 185 0.20 15.98 7.16
C ASP A 185 1.69 15.63 7.37
N PRO A 186 2.08 15.07 8.54
CA PRO A 186 3.47 14.80 8.86
C PRO A 186 4.12 13.77 7.93
N VAL A 187 3.36 12.82 7.37
CA VAL A 187 3.92 11.79 6.48
C VAL A 187 4.32 12.42 5.15
N LYS A 188 3.43 13.23 4.58
CA LYS A 188 3.70 13.97 3.34
C LYS A 188 4.82 14.98 3.52
N ILE A 189 4.91 15.62 4.68
CA ILE A 189 6.01 16.53 5.01
C ILE A 189 7.34 15.77 5.06
N ASN A 190 7.41 14.63 5.75
CA ASN A 190 8.64 13.82 5.81
C ASN A 190 9.09 13.37 4.42
N PHE A 191 8.16 12.88 3.61
CA PHE A 191 8.43 12.53 2.22
C PHE A 191 8.99 13.71 1.41
N LEU A 192 8.38 14.89 1.53
CA LEU A 192 8.87 16.10 0.87
C LEU A 192 10.24 16.54 1.37
N VAL A 193 10.52 16.42 2.66
CA VAL A 193 11.84 16.72 3.24
C VAL A 193 12.91 15.87 2.59
N ASP A 194 12.65 14.56 2.41
CA ASP A 194 13.60 13.65 1.78
C ASP A 194 13.82 13.99 0.30
N VAL A 195 12.73 14.30 -0.43
CA VAL A 195 12.82 14.75 -1.83
C VAL A 195 13.60 16.05 -1.95
N LEU A 196 13.34 17.05 -1.09
CA LEU A 196 14.02 18.34 -1.13
C LEU A 196 15.51 18.22 -0.81
N LYS A 197 15.87 17.42 0.21
CA LYS A 197 17.27 17.12 0.54
C LYS A 197 17.99 16.43 -0.61
N SER A 198 17.33 15.50 -1.31
CA SER A 198 17.91 14.82 -2.48
C SER A 198 18.26 15.80 -3.62
N LYS A 199 17.59 16.96 -3.65
CA LYS A 199 17.80 18.04 -4.62
C LYS A 199 18.70 19.17 -4.10
N GLY A 200 19.27 19.02 -2.90
CA GLY A 200 20.11 20.05 -2.29
C GLY A 200 19.34 21.30 -1.84
N ILE A 201 18.00 21.26 -1.80
CA ILE A 201 17.17 22.35 -1.30
C ILE A 201 17.03 22.19 0.21
N ASN A 202 17.32 23.23 0.98
CA ASN A 202 17.08 23.19 2.42
C ASN A 202 15.56 23.27 2.68
N PRO A 203 14.95 22.26 3.32
CA PRO A 203 13.50 22.25 3.51
C PRO A 203 13.01 23.38 4.44
N TYR A 204 13.88 23.92 5.29
CA TYR A 204 13.52 24.87 6.34
C TYR A 204 14.08 26.28 6.13
N LYS A 205 14.92 26.51 5.10
CA LYS A 205 15.56 27.80 4.82
C LYS A 205 15.56 28.09 3.32
#